data_AF-A0A7R9USH0-F1
#
_entry.id   AF-A0A7R9USH0-F1
#
_cell.length_a   1.000
_cell.length_b   1.000
_cell.length_c   1.000
_cell.angle_alpha   90.00
_cell.angle_beta   90.00
_cell.angle_gamma   90.00
#
_symmetry.space_group_name_H-M   'P 1'
#
loop_
_entity.id
_entity.type
_entity.pdbx_description
1 polymer ?
#
loop_
_entity_poly.entity_id
_entity_poly.type
_entity_poly.pdbx_seq_one_letter_code
_entity_poly.pdbx_strand_id
1 'polypeptide(L)'
;MSMKRIQKELKDLMSDPPANCSAGPVGDDLFHWQATIMGPADSPYAGGIFRLDIHFPQDYPFKPPKVQFTSKIYHCNVNKNGAICLDILNSQWSPALTIAKVLLSISSLLTDPNADDPLVPEIAQMLKQNRVKHDSVAREWTLKYASQ
;
A
#
# COMPACT_ATOMS: atom_id res chain seq x y z
N MET A 1 8.40 14.44 -19.60
CA MET A 1 7.74 15.14 -18.47
C MET A 1 7.61 14.24 -17.24
N SER A 2 7.30 12.96 -17.42
CA SER A 2 7.17 11.94 -16.37
C SER A 2 8.41 11.80 -15.48
N MET A 3 9.62 11.69 -16.07
CA MET A 3 10.87 11.60 -15.29
C MET A 3 11.10 12.81 -14.36
N LYS A 4 10.86 14.03 -14.85
CA LYS A 4 10.97 15.25 -14.02
C LYS A 4 9.97 15.23 -12.87
N ARG A 5 8.75 14.72 -13.10
CA ARG A 5 7.72 14.57 -12.06
C ARG A 5 8.14 13.53 -11.01
N ILE A 6 8.63 12.37 -11.42
CA ILE A 6 9.10 11.30 -10.52
C ILE A 6 10.29 11.79 -9.68
N GLN A 7 11.26 12.47 -10.29
CA GLN A 7 12.42 13.03 -9.57
C GLN A 7 12.00 14.09 -8.55
N LYS A 8 11.00 14.93 -8.88
CA LYS A 8 10.45 15.88 -7.94
C LYS A 8 9.81 15.17 -6.74
N GLU A 9 8.97 14.17 -6.98
CA GLU A 9 8.34 13.40 -5.90
C GLU A 9 9.35 12.65 -5.04
N LEU A 10 10.42 12.11 -5.63
CA LEU A 10 11.51 11.50 -4.87
C LEU A 10 12.17 12.51 -3.93
N LYS A 11 12.47 13.71 -4.44
CA LYS A 11 13.04 14.79 -3.63
C LYS A 11 12.10 15.20 -2.50
N ASP A 12 10.81 15.34 -2.80
CA ASP A 12 9.80 15.73 -1.82
C ASP A 12 9.67 14.64 -0.73
N LEU A 13 9.65 13.36 -1.10
CA LEU A 13 9.66 12.22 -0.16
C LEU A 13 10.91 12.15 0.72
N MET A 14 12.09 12.48 0.18
CA MET A 14 13.33 12.53 0.96
C MET A 14 13.37 13.72 1.91
N SER A 15 12.73 14.83 1.54
CA SER A 15 12.70 16.06 2.35
C SER A 15 11.63 16.01 3.45
N ASP A 16 10.50 15.36 3.18
CA ASP A 16 9.35 15.27 4.09
C ASP A 16 8.74 13.86 3.99
N PRO A 17 9.38 12.85 4.60
CA PRO A 17 8.93 11.47 4.49
C PRO A 17 7.60 11.29 5.25
N PRO A 18 6.59 10.64 4.64
CA PRO A 18 5.35 10.31 5.32
C PRO A 18 5.60 9.44 6.54
N ALA A 19 4.89 9.71 7.64
CA ALA A 19 4.99 8.90 8.85
C ALA A 19 4.75 7.42 8.53
N ASN A 20 5.59 6.55 9.06
CA ASN A 20 5.52 5.08 8.90
C ASN A 20 5.70 4.57 7.46
N CYS A 21 6.06 5.41 6.50
CA CYS A 21 6.21 5.02 5.09
C CYS A 21 7.55 5.49 4.53
N SER A 22 8.16 4.68 3.65
CA SER A 22 9.36 5.07 2.89
C SER A 22 9.28 4.50 1.49
N ALA A 23 9.82 5.20 0.49
CA ALA A 23 9.89 4.69 -0.87
C ALA A 23 11.10 5.25 -1.63
N GLY A 24 11.59 4.51 -2.62
CA GLY A 24 12.66 4.95 -3.49
C GLY A 24 12.88 4.02 -4.68
N PRO A 25 13.68 4.45 -5.68
CA PRO A 25 13.96 3.67 -6.87
C PRO A 25 14.74 2.39 -6.56
N VAL A 26 14.50 1.35 -7.36
CA VAL A 26 15.24 0.09 -7.31
C VAL A 26 16.41 0.18 -8.29
N GLY A 27 17.63 0.27 -7.77
CA GLY A 27 18.83 0.45 -8.59
C GLY A 27 18.77 1.78 -9.37
N ASP A 28 19.03 1.70 -10.68
CA ASP A 28 19.08 2.87 -11.56
C ASP A 28 17.75 3.16 -12.28
N ASP A 29 16.73 2.31 -12.13
CA ASP A 29 15.43 2.50 -12.78
C ASP A 29 14.53 3.44 -11.96
N LEU A 30 14.42 4.69 -12.40
CA LEU A 30 13.53 5.67 -11.77
C LEU A 30 12.05 5.35 -11.91
N PHE A 31 11.65 4.49 -12.85
CA PHE A 31 10.25 4.09 -13.05
C PHE A 31 9.86 2.84 -12.26
N HIS A 32 10.80 2.25 -11.52
CA HIS A 32 10.57 1.12 -10.64
C HIS A 32 11.01 1.45 -9.22
N TRP A 33 10.05 1.54 -8.31
CA TRP A 33 10.31 1.84 -6.90
C TRP A 33 9.92 0.69 -5.99
N GLN A 34 10.60 0.60 -4.87
CA GLN A 34 10.18 -0.19 -3.73
C GLN A 34 9.72 0.76 -2.61
N ALA A 35 8.64 0.40 -1.94
CA ALA A 35 8.15 1.10 -0.78
C ALA A 35 8.03 0.15 0.41
N THR A 36 8.05 0.73 1.61
CA THR A 36 7.81 0.04 2.87
C THR A 36 6.79 0.82 3.67
N ILE A 37 5.81 0.12 4.22
CA ILE A 37 4.81 0.63 5.16
C ILE A 37 4.98 -0.13 6.47
N MET A 38 5.25 0.59 7.55
CA MET A 38 5.19 0.06 8.91
C MET A 38 3.72 -0.11 9.28
N GLY A 39 3.36 -1.29 9.76
CA GLY A 39 1.99 -1.58 10.17
C GLY A 39 1.52 -0.61 11.26
N PRO A 40 0.36 0.06 11.07
CA PRO A 40 -0.15 1.04 12.03
C PRO A 40 -0.34 0.43 13.44
N ALA A 41 0.03 1.19 14.47
CA ALA A 41 0.07 0.71 15.86
C ALA A 41 -1.32 0.33 16.44
N ASP A 42 -2.38 0.91 15.90
CA ASP A 42 -3.78 0.68 16.25
C ASP A 42 -4.47 -0.38 15.38
N SER A 43 -3.70 -1.10 14.56
CA SER A 43 -4.19 -2.13 13.64
C SER A 43 -3.66 -3.52 14.03
N PRO A 44 -4.26 -4.63 13.56
CA PRO A 44 -3.68 -5.96 13.74
C PRO A 44 -2.35 -6.15 12.98
N TYR A 45 -1.93 -5.17 12.19
CA TYR A 45 -0.68 -5.15 11.44
C TYR A 45 0.49 -4.53 12.21
N ALA A 46 0.23 -4.00 13.42
CA ALA A 46 1.25 -3.35 14.25
C ALA A 46 2.53 -4.17 14.39
N GLY A 47 3.69 -3.51 14.23
CA GLY A 47 5.01 -4.13 14.29
C GLY A 47 5.44 -4.88 13.01
N GLY A 48 4.54 -5.04 12.04
CA GLY A 48 4.87 -5.58 10.71
C GLY A 48 5.55 -4.56 9.80
N ILE A 49 6.39 -5.06 8.89
CA ILE A 49 7.05 -4.31 7.83
C ILE A 49 6.53 -4.83 6.48
N PHE A 50 5.66 -4.06 5.83
CA PHE A 50 5.05 -4.45 4.57
C PHE A 50 5.75 -3.80 3.40
N ARG A 51 6.34 -4.61 2.51
CA ARG A 51 7.00 -4.14 1.31
C ARG A 51 6.02 -4.08 0.14
N LEU A 52 6.14 -3.02 -0.65
CA LEU A 52 5.37 -2.80 -1.87
C LEU A 52 6.31 -2.55 -3.05
N ASP A 53 5.80 -2.89 -4.22
CA ASP A 53 6.44 -2.72 -5.50
C ASP A 53 5.62 -1.72 -6.33
N ILE A 54 6.29 -0.73 -6.89
CA ILE A 54 5.66 0.41 -7.57
C ILE A 54 6.26 0.55 -8.96
N HIS A 55 5.42 0.49 -9.99
CA HIS A 55 5.81 0.69 -11.37
C HIS A 55 5.08 1.90 -11.96
N PHE A 56 5.84 2.91 -12.36
CA PHE A 56 5.30 4.10 -13.01
C PHE A 56 5.05 3.84 -14.49
N PRO A 57 3.89 4.25 -15.05
CA PRO A 57 3.68 4.19 -16.49
C PRO A 57 4.46 5.31 -17.21
N GLN A 58 4.68 5.13 -18.51
CA GLN A 58 5.40 6.10 -19.35
C GLN A 58 4.69 7.47 -19.45
N ASP A 59 3.38 7.50 -19.24
CA ASP A 59 2.53 8.71 -19.26
C ASP A 59 2.22 9.24 -17.85
N TYR A 60 2.94 8.80 -16.81
CA TYR A 60 2.83 9.37 -15.48
C TYR A 60 3.04 10.90 -15.50
N PRO A 61 2.22 11.71 -14.80
CA PRO A 61 1.18 11.36 -13.83
C PRO A 61 -0.25 11.29 -14.43
N PHE A 62 -0.42 11.20 -15.74
CA PHE A 62 -1.75 11.13 -16.35
C PHE A 62 -2.43 9.75 -16.18
N LYS A 63 -1.63 8.71 -15.94
CA LYS A 63 -2.09 7.40 -15.47
C LYS A 63 -1.50 7.07 -14.09
N PRO A 64 -2.22 6.29 -13.28
CA PRO A 64 -1.74 5.87 -11.97
C PRO A 64 -0.53 4.94 -12.08
N PRO A 65 0.35 4.91 -11.05
CA PRO A 65 1.35 3.88 -10.92
C PRO A 65 0.67 2.55 -10.59
N LYS A 66 1.26 1.44 -11.00
CA LYS A 66 0.87 0.12 -10.52
C LYS A 66 1.53 -0.11 -9.17
N VAL A 67 0.74 -0.38 -8.14
CA VAL A 67 1.22 -0.64 -6.78
C VAL A 67 0.71 -2.00 -6.31
N GLN A 68 1.60 -2.82 -5.77
CA GLN A 68 1.26 -4.14 -5.23
C GLN A 68 2.09 -4.47 -4.00
N PHE A 69 1.51 -5.18 -3.04
CA PHE A 69 2.26 -5.76 -1.94
C PHE A 69 3.16 -6.89 -2.44
N THR A 70 4.42 -6.89 -2.01
CA THR A 70 5.33 -8.03 -2.18
C THR A 70 5.36 -8.90 -0.93
N SER A 71 5.09 -8.31 0.24
CA SER A 71 4.85 -9.03 1.49
C SER A 71 3.44 -9.63 1.51
N LYS A 72 3.31 -10.87 1.98
CA LYS A 72 1.97 -11.46 2.16
C LYS A 72 1.25 -10.74 3.29
N ILE A 73 -0.02 -10.43 3.08
CA ILE A 73 -0.87 -9.75 4.06
C ILE A 73 -2.27 -10.37 4.06
N TYR A 74 -2.87 -10.46 5.25
CA TYR A 74 -4.26 -10.86 5.42
C TYR A 74 -5.15 -9.62 5.48
N HIS A 75 -5.78 -9.27 4.36
CA HIS A 75 -6.56 -8.04 4.24
C HIS A 75 -7.67 -8.21 3.19
N CYS A 76 -8.87 -7.67 3.41
CA CYS A 76 -10.00 -7.88 2.48
C CYS A 76 -9.84 -7.12 1.15
N ASN A 77 -9.15 -5.98 1.13
CA ASN A 77 -8.87 -5.21 -0.09
C ASN A 77 -7.52 -5.55 -0.75
N VAL A 78 -6.82 -6.61 -0.29
CA VAL A 78 -5.56 -7.06 -0.91
C VAL A 78 -5.66 -8.55 -1.23
N ASN A 79 -5.45 -8.93 -2.48
CA ASN A 79 -5.54 -10.33 -2.87
C ASN A 79 -4.22 -11.10 -2.63
N LYS A 80 -4.22 -12.41 -2.86
CA LYS A 80 -3.05 -13.30 -2.68
C LYS A 80 -1.82 -12.94 -3.53
N ASN A 81 -2.01 -12.20 -4.63
CA ASN A 81 -0.93 -11.73 -5.51
C ASN A 81 -0.43 -10.33 -5.10
N GLY A 82 -0.98 -9.75 -4.03
CA GLY A 82 -0.62 -8.42 -3.54
C GLY A 82 -1.31 -7.26 -4.24
N ALA A 83 -2.23 -7.51 -5.17
CA ALA A 83 -2.98 -6.44 -5.82
C ALA A 83 -3.94 -5.78 -4.82
N ILE A 84 -4.02 -4.45 -4.89
CA ILE A 84 -4.78 -3.60 -3.96
C ILE A 84 -6.02 -3.08 -4.67
N CYS A 85 -7.20 -3.22 -4.07
CA CYS A 85 -8.37 -2.44 -4.50
C CYS A 85 -8.38 -1.13 -3.72
N LEU A 86 -7.99 -0.07 -4.42
CA LEU A 86 -8.03 1.29 -3.92
C LEU A 86 -8.40 2.19 -5.11
N ASP A 87 -9.48 2.94 -4.96
CA ASP A 87 -10.08 3.77 -6.00
C ASP A 87 -9.10 4.81 -6.59
N ILE A 88 -8.25 5.40 -5.76
CA ILE A 88 -7.24 6.36 -6.20
C ILE A 88 -6.17 5.72 -7.10
N LEU A 89 -6.01 4.40 -7.10
CA LEU A 89 -5.14 3.68 -8.04
C LEU A 89 -5.87 3.27 -9.33
N ASN A 90 -7.15 3.62 -9.46
CA ASN A 90 -7.99 3.26 -10.59
C ASN A 90 -8.85 4.46 -11.04
N SER A 91 -10.16 4.45 -10.74
CA SER A 91 -11.12 5.41 -11.27
C SER A 91 -10.99 6.83 -10.69
N GLN A 92 -10.44 6.97 -9.48
CA GLN A 92 -10.26 8.26 -8.81
C GLN A 92 -8.82 8.78 -8.89
N TRP A 93 -7.99 8.20 -9.75
CA TRP A 93 -6.65 8.73 -9.98
C TRP A 93 -6.72 10.16 -10.51
N SER A 94 -5.93 11.04 -9.91
CA SER A 94 -5.73 12.41 -10.37
C SER A 94 -4.24 12.70 -10.49
N PRO A 95 -3.78 13.42 -11.54
CA PRO A 95 -2.39 13.86 -11.66
C PRO A 95 -1.89 14.70 -10.47
N ALA A 96 -2.78 15.22 -9.62
CA ALA A 96 -2.43 15.94 -8.39
C ALA A 96 -2.09 15.02 -7.19
N LEU A 97 -2.33 13.71 -7.30
CA LEU A 97 -1.91 12.72 -6.33
C LEU A 97 -0.42 12.43 -6.48
N THR A 98 0.24 12.18 -5.35
CA THR A 98 1.67 11.83 -5.26
C THR A 98 1.82 10.44 -4.65
N ILE A 99 2.98 9.83 -4.80
CA ILE A 99 3.33 8.55 -4.16
C ILE A 99 3.21 8.65 -2.64
N ALA A 100 3.62 9.77 -2.04
CA ALA A 100 3.41 10.00 -0.61
C ALA A 100 1.94 9.87 -0.21
N LYS A 101 1.02 10.50 -0.95
CA LYS A 101 -0.43 10.40 -0.70
C LYS A 101 -0.94 8.98 -0.93
N VAL A 102 -0.47 8.29 -1.97
CA VAL A 102 -0.83 6.89 -2.23
C VAL A 102 -0.43 5.99 -1.07
N LEU A 103 0.80 6.10 -0.56
CA LEU A 103 1.28 5.30 0.57
C LEU A 103 0.50 5.60 1.85
N LEU A 104 0.18 6.87 2.11
CA LEU A 104 -0.67 7.26 3.24
C LEU A 104 -2.08 6.68 3.11
N SER A 105 -2.68 6.70 1.92
CA SER A 105 -3.98 6.06 1.68
C SER A 105 -3.95 4.56 1.88
N ILE A 106 -2.89 3.86 1.45
CA ILE A 106 -2.71 2.43 1.71
C ILE A 106 -2.52 2.18 3.22
N SER A 107 -1.74 3.00 3.92
CA SER A 107 -1.59 2.91 5.38
C SER A 107 -2.93 3.12 6.09
N SER A 108 -3.75 4.06 5.63
CA SER A 108 -5.10 4.30 6.17
C SER A 108 -6.01 3.10 5.92
N LEU A 109 -5.88 2.45 4.76
CA LEU A 109 -6.65 1.25 4.43
C LEU A 109 -6.33 0.08 5.37
N LEU A 110 -5.08 -0.02 5.86
CA LEU A 110 -4.71 -1.03 6.87
C LEU A 110 -5.36 -0.77 8.23
N THR A 111 -5.63 0.48 8.59
CA THR A 111 -6.34 0.82 9.84
C THR A 111 -7.86 0.66 9.67
N ASP A 112 -8.40 1.11 8.53
CA ASP A 112 -9.82 1.08 8.20
C ASP A 112 -10.09 0.36 6.86
N PRO A 113 -10.21 -0.99 6.88
CA PRO A 113 -10.44 -1.77 5.67
C PRO A 113 -11.84 -1.54 5.10
N ASN A 114 -11.94 -1.42 3.77
CA ASN A 114 -13.23 -1.30 3.09
C ASN A 114 -13.87 -2.68 2.89
N ALA A 115 -14.73 -3.09 3.81
CA ALA A 115 -15.41 -4.38 3.77
C ALA A 115 -16.65 -4.42 2.84
N ASP A 116 -17.05 -3.27 2.26
CA ASP A 116 -18.19 -3.17 1.33
C ASP A 116 -17.76 -3.37 -0.13
N ASP A 117 -16.49 -3.10 -0.46
CA ASP A 117 -15.88 -3.41 -1.76
C ASP A 117 -14.61 -4.28 -1.61
N PRO A 118 -14.75 -5.54 -1.17
CA PRO A 118 -13.60 -6.41 -0.92
C PRO A 118 -13.08 -7.10 -2.19
N LEU A 119 -11.76 -7.25 -2.27
CA LEU A 119 -11.14 -8.20 -3.22
C LEU A 119 -11.23 -9.65 -2.74
N VAL A 120 -11.28 -9.85 -1.43
CA VAL A 120 -11.36 -11.17 -0.79
C VAL A 120 -12.60 -11.21 0.11
N PRO A 121 -13.76 -11.62 -0.43
CA PRO A 121 -15.04 -11.58 0.28
C PRO A 121 -15.02 -12.36 1.60
N GLU A 122 -14.26 -13.45 1.69
CA GLU A 122 -14.18 -14.29 2.89
C GLU A 122 -13.53 -13.54 4.06
N ILE A 123 -12.49 -12.73 3.78
CA ILE A 123 -11.83 -11.90 4.79
C ILE A 123 -12.76 -10.78 5.23
N ALA A 124 -13.46 -10.12 4.31
CA ALA A 124 -14.44 -9.08 4.64
C ALA A 124 -15.62 -9.63 5.45
N GLN A 125 -16.09 -10.83 5.14
CA GLN A 125 -17.13 -11.50 5.92
C GLN A 125 -16.65 -11.76 7.35
N MET A 126 -15.42 -12.27 7.52
CA MET A 126 -14.85 -12.50 8.85
C MET A 126 -14.68 -11.19 9.62
N LEU A 127 -14.24 -10.13 8.94
CA LEU A 127 -14.11 -8.78 9.50
C LEU A 127 -15.44 -8.26 10.05
N LYS A 128 -16.53 -8.44 9.29
CA LYS A 128 -17.90 -8.01 9.66
C LYS A 128 -18.52 -8.87 10.75
N GLN A 129 -18.33 -10.20 10.70
CA GLN A 129 -19.02 -11.15 11.58
C GLN A 129 -18.26 -11.41 12.89
N ASN A 130 -16.92 -11.38 12.86
CA ASN A 130 -16.09 -11.70 14.01
C ASN A 130 -14.74 -10.96 13.94
N ARG A 131 -14.74 -9.69 14.32
CA ARG A 131 -13.55 -8.83 14.34
C ARG A 131 -12.41 -9.41 15.17
N VAL A 132 -12.72 -10.05 16.31
CA VAL A 132 -11.71 -10.65 17.20
C VAL A 132 -10.94 -11.76 16.48
N LYS A 133 -11.65 -12.65 15.78
CA LYS A 133 -11.02 -13.73 15.01
C LYS A 133 -10.25 -13.18 13.82
N HIS A 134 -10.82 -12.21 13.09
CA HIS A 134 -10.13 -11.53 11.99
C HIS A 134 -8.79 -10.96 12.46
N ASP A 135 -8.81 -10.18 13.54
CA ASP A 135 -7.62 -9.49 14.04
C ASP A 135 -6.58 -10.48 14.59
N SER A 136 -7.01 -11.60 15.16
CA SER A 136 -6.10 -12.69 15.56
C SER A 136 -5.35 -13.27 14.35
N VAL A 137 -6.07 -13.61 13.28
CA VAL A 137 -5.48 -14.17 12.06
C VAL A 137 -4.57 -13.15 11.36
N ALA A 138 -4.99 -11.88 11.30
CA ALA A 138 -4.18 -10.81 10.73
C ALA A 138 -2.86 -10.59 11.51
N ARG A 139 -2.89 -10.67 12.84
CA ARG A 139 -1.67 -10.61 13.68
C ARG A 139 -0.76 -11.82 13.42
N GLU A 140 -1.31 -13.03 13.36
CA GLU A 140 -0.54 -14.24 13.04
C GLU A 140 0.15 -14.15 11.68
N TRP A 141 -0.56 -13.63 10.67
CA TRP A 141 0.01 -13.39 9.34
C TRP A 141 1.10 -12.33 9.38
N THR A 142 0.89 -11.25 10.11
CA THR A 142 1.88 -10.18 10.28
C THR A 142 3.17 -10.72 10.90
N LEU A 143 3.06 -11.50 11.99
CA LEU A 143 4.19 -12.15 12.64
C LEU A 143 4.88 -13.20 11.77
N LYS A 144 4.21 -13.78 10.78
CA LYS A 144 4.77 -14.85 9.95
C LYS A 144 5.44 -14.33 8.67
N TYR A 145 4.89 -13.28 8.09
CA TYR A 145 5.27 -12.84 6.74
C TYR A 145 5.76 -11.39 6.66
N ALA A 146 5.58 -10.61 7.73
CA ALA A 146 5.96 -9.21 7.79
C ALA A 146 6.84 -8.88 9.00
N SER A 147 7.19 -9.86 9.85
CA SER A 147 8.29 -9.72 10.81
C SER A 147 9.63 -9.86 10.10
N GLN A 148 10.66 -9.18 10.59
CA GLN A 148 12.04 -9.35 10.08
C GLN A 148 12.55 -10.78 10.26
#